data_AF-A0AAW2D2P5-F1
#
_entry.id   AF-A0AAW2D2P5-F1
#
_cell.length_a   1.000
_cell.length_b   1.000
_cell.length_c   1.000
_cell.angle_alpha   90.00
_cell.angle_beta   90.00
_cell.angle_gamma   90.00
#
_symmetry.space_group_name_H-M   'P 1'
#
loop_
_entity.id
_entity.type
_entity.pdbx_description
1 polymer ?
#
loop_
_entity_poly.entity_id
_entity_poly.type
_entity_poly.pdbx_seq_one_letter_code
_entity_poly.pdbx_strand_id
1 'polypeptide(L)'
;MDDYNGTHESGYYTELLIDGDYRNYCDDHDGGKYYVVDSRYPMMKGYLAPYKGISYLLQEFRRRGGSPRTRHEKFNHAHSSLRCVIERTFGVWKNKWRIIRNMPSFPFHIQILIISATMALHNFVRLNDRDDRGFINTNRDSISRREHNSEAGSSYEQNSGSLTDPTMVVLRDSIADSIWGDNN
;
A
#
# COMPACT_ATOMS: atom_id res chain seq x y z
N MET A 1 26.72 1.70 -21.77
CA MET A 1 26.38 0.48 -21.01
C MET A 1 26.04 1.04 -19.67
N ASP A 2 24.77 1.42 -19.52
CA ASP A 2 24.36 2.42 -18.53
C ASP A 2 23.38 1.75 -17.59
N ASP A 3 23.79 1.66 -16.33
CA ASP A 3 23.03 1.08 -15.23
C ASP A 3 21.80 1.95 -14.92
N TYR A 4 20.64 1.52 -15.41
CA TYR A 4 19.35 2.14 -15.14
C TYR A 4 18.88 1.76 -13.73
N ASN A 5 19.11 2.65 -12.77
CA ASN A 5 18.80 2.48 -11.35
C ASN A 5 17.27 2.58 -11.10
N GLY A 6 16.56 1.45 -11.26
CA GLY A 6 15.09 1.33 -11.22
C GLY A 6 14.42 1.45 -9.84
N THR A 7 15.04 2.12 -8.87
CA THR A 7 14.51 2.25 -7.49
C THR A 7 14.02 3.66 -7.14
N HIS A 8 14.41 4.69 -7.90
CA HIS A 8 14.06 6.08 -7.58
C HIS A 8 12.72 6.55 -8.16
N GLU A 9 12.20 5.93 -9.22
CA GLU A 9 10.98 6.41 -9.89
C GLU A 9 9.67 5.96 -9.23
N SER A 10 9.67 4.90 -8.41
CA SER A 10 8.42 4.39 -7.82
C SER A 10 7.77 5.37 -6.84
N GLY A 11 8.55 6.24 -6.19
CA GLY A 11 8.06 7.24 -5.23
C GLY A 11 7.32 8.40 -5.91
N TYR A 12 7.88 8.90 -7.00
CA TYR A 12 7.31 10.05 -7.73
C TYR A 12 5.96 9.75 -8.35
N TYR A 13 5.69 8.51 -8.78
CA TYR A 13 4.39 8.16 -9.37
C TYR A 13 3.29 7.83 -8.36
N THR A 14 3.66 7.38 -7.14
CA THR A 14 2.71 7.37 -6.03
C THR A 14 2.42 8.80 -5.59
N GLU A 15 3.42 9.68 -5.54
CA GLU A 15 3.22 11.12 -5.35
C GLU A 15 2.29 11.69 -6.42
N LEU A 16 2.53 11.45 -7.73
CA LEU A 16 1.70 11.97 -8.82
C LEU A 16 0.26 11.46 -8.86
N LEU A 17 -0.02 10.26 -8.36
CA LEU A 17 -1.40 9.75 -8.20
C LEU A 17 -2.09 10.33 -6.96
N ILE A 18 -1.35 11.02 -6.11
CA ILE A 18 -1.80 11.56 -4.83
C ILE A 18 -1.72 13.12 -4.83
N ASP A 19 -0.90 13.75 -5.68
CA ASP A 19 -0.63 15.20 -5.77
C ASP A 19 -1.66 16.02 -6.57
N GLY A 20 -2.85 15.46 -6.78
CA GLY A 20 -4.00 16.17 -7.31
C GLY A 20 -4.92 16.67 -6.19
N ASP A 21 -4.58 17.81 -5.59
CA ASP A 21 -5.43 18.60 -4.69
C ASP A 21 -6.08 17.84 -3.50
N TYR A 22 -5.26 17.56 -2.49
CA TYR A 22 -5.59 16.89 -1.22
C TYR A 22 -6.71 17.50 -0.38
N ARG A 23 -7.19 18.71 -0.68
CA ARG A 23 -8.10 19.42 0.24
C ARG A 23 -9.56 18.99 0.12
N ASN A 24 -9.97 18.34 -0.97
CA ASN A 24 -11.39 18.17 -1.28
C ASN A 24 -11.91 16.72 -1.34
N TYR A 25 -11.06 15.70 -1.13
CA TYR A 25 -11.50 14.29 -1.20
C TYR A 25 -11.82 13.65 0.16
N CYS A 26 -11.47 14.31 1.27
CA CYS A 26 -11.58 13.73 2.61
C CYS A 26 -12.88 14.06 3.34
N ASP A 27 -13.70 14.98 2.81
CA ASP A 27 -14.89 15.47 3.52
C ASP A 27 -16.14 14.59 3.35
N ASP A 28 -16.16 13.69 2.36
CA ASP A 28 -17.40 12.98 1.95
C ASP A 28 -17.36 11.45 2.11
N HIS A 29 -16.62 10.94 3.10
CA HIS A 29 -16.68 9.51 3.46
C HIS A 29 -17.76 9.22 4.52
N ASP A 30 -19.02 9.31 4.11
CA ASP A 30 -20.19 8.97 4.95
C ASP A 30 -20.51 7.45 4.97
N GLY A 31 -19.53 6.60 4.68
CA GLY A 31 -19.77 5.18 4.34
C GLY A 31 -18.87 4.14 5.00
N GLY A 32 -18.15 4.48 6.08
CA GLY A 32 -17.31 3.52 6.81
C GLY A 32 -16.09 2.97 6.06
N LYS A 33 -15.69 3.61 4.94
CA LYS A 33 -14.51 3.23 4.15
C LYS A 33 -13.30 4.08 4.55
N TYR A 34 -12.10 3.53 4.39
CA TYR A 34 -10.84 4.18 4.74
C TYR A 34 -9.71 3.76 3.77
N TYR A 35 -8.71 4.63 3.62
CA TYR A 35 -7.49 4.39 2.88
C TYR A 35 -6.42 3.76 3.77
N VAL A 36 -5.81 2.67 3.30
CA VAL A 36 -4.67 2.05 3.97
C VAL A 36 -3.40 2.81 3.60
N VAL A 37 -2.75 3.46 4.58
CA VAL A 37 -1.62 4.36 4.33
C VAL A 37 -0.35 3.93 5.05
N ASP A 38 0.81 4.39 4.58
CA ASP A 38 2.11 4.13 5.20
C ASP A 38 2.25 4.87 6.55
N SER A 39 3.17 4.44 7.41
CA SER A 39 3.46 5.06 8.72
C SER A 39 3.95 6.50 8.61
N ARG A 40 4.34 6.93 7.40
CA ARG A 40 4.74 8.31 7.08
C ARG A 40 3.56 9.27 7.09
N TYR A 41 2.34 8.77 6.87
CA TYR A 41 1.15 9.61 6.81
C TYR A 41 0.53 9.78 8.20
N PRO A 42 -0.01 10.98 8.50
CA PRO A 42 -0.81 11.20 9.69
C PRO A 42 -2.10 10.34 9.66
N MET A 43 -2.56 9.93 10.84
CA MET A 43 -3.83 9.23 11.03
C MET A 43 -5.00 10.22 10.98
N MET A 44 -5.23 10.83 9.82
CA MET A 44 -6.31 11.79 9.60
C MET A 44 -7.62 11.06 9.31
N LYS A 45 -8.76 11.76 9.35
CA LYS A 45 -10.07 11.20 8.97
C LYS A 45 -9.97 10.45 7.63
N GLY A 46 -10.39 9.18 7.61
CA GLY A 46 -10.34 8.32 6.43
C GLY A 46 -8.99 7.66 6.14
N TYR A 47 -7.92 7.91 6.91
CA TYR A 47 -6.59 7.34 6.72
C TYR A 47 -6.28 6.33 7.82
N LEU A 48 -6.03 5.08 7.46
CA LEU A 48 -5.68 3.99 8.38
C LEU A 48 -4.18 3.66 8.30
N ALA A 49 -3.40 4.25 9.19
CA ALA A 49 -1.96 4.02 9.31
C ALA A 49 -1.62 2.84 10.25
N PRO A 50 -0.47 2.17 10.09
CA PRO A 50 -0.02 1.15 11.03
C PRO A 50 0.37 1.76 12.39
N TYR A 51 0.51 0.93 13.41
CA TYR A 51 1.10 1.37 14.68
C TYR A 51 2.58 1.73 14.47
N LYS A 52 2.94 2.96 14.84
CA LYS A 52 4.33 3.46 14.76
C LYS A 52 5.21 2.77 15.81
N GLY A 53 6.49 2.60 15.50
CA GLY A 53 7.47 1.97 16.40
C GLY A 53 7.30 0.45 16.57
N ILE A 54 6.29 -0.15 15.94
CA ILE A 54 6.04 -1.59 15.96
C ILE A 54 6.39 -2.14 14.59
N SER A 55 7.67 -2.48 14.41
CA SER A 55 8.18 -2.97 13.13
C SER A 55 7.66 -4.38 12.86
N TYR A 56 6.88 -4.53 11.78
CA TYR A 56 6.70 -5.84 11.16
C TYR A 56 7.95 -6.20 10.36
N LEU A 57 9.05 -6.51 11.05
CA LEU A 57 10.26 -7.02 10.40
C LEU A 57 10.19 -8.55 10.39
N LEU A 58 9.94 -9.14 9.22
CA LEU A 58 9.88 -10.60 9.03
C LEU A 58 11.13 -11.31 9.59
N GLN A 59 12.29 -10.66 9.52
CA GLN A 59 13.55 -11.15 10.09
C GLN A 59 13.54 -11.14 11.63
N GLU A 60 12.96 -10.12 12.26
CA GLU A 60 12.81 -10.05 13.71
C GLU A 60 11.83 -11.11 14.23
N PHE A 61 10.76 -11.39 13.46
CA PHE A 61 9.85 -12.49 13.76
C PHE A 61 10.54 -13.85 13.62
N ARG A 62 11.30 -14.10 12.54
CA ARG A 62 12.07 -15.35 12.38
C ARG A 62 13.09 -15.54 13.51
N ARG A 63 13.75 -14.47 13.98
CA ARG A 63 14.65 -14.50 15.15
C ARG A 63 13.92 -14.80 16.47
N ARG A 64 12.67 -14.33 16.62
CA ARG A 64 11.86 -14.49 17.85
C ARG A 64 10.93 -15.73 17.85
N GLY A 65 11.05 -16.64 16.89
CA GLY A 65 10.23 -17.86 16.83
C GLY A 65 8.88 -17.74 16.10
N GLY A 66 8.74 -16.76 15.20
CA GLY A 66 7.92 -16.91 14.00
C GLY A 66 6.47 -16.43 14.03
N SER A 67 5.96 -15.82 15.10
CA SER A 67 4.57 -15.32 15.13
C SER A 67 4.41 -13.98 15.83
N PRO A 68 3.52 -13.09 15.34
CA PRO A 68 3.06 -11.90 16.05
C PRO A 68 2.57 -12.23 17.46
N ARG A 69 3.12 -11.56 18.47
CA ARG A 69 2.84 -11.81 19.90
C ARG A 69 1.88 -10.79 20.50
N THR A 70 1.63 -9.68 19.79
CA THR A 70 0.70 -8.64 20.24
C THR A 70 -0.37 -8.34 19.20
N ARG A 71 -1.52 -7.80 19.65
CA ARG A 71 -2.58 -7.30 18.76
C ARG A 71 -2.04 -6.31 17.73
N HIS A 72 -1.11 -5.45 18.15
CA HIS A 72 -0.49 -4.43 17.30
C HIS A 72 0.39 -5.03 16.22
N GLU A 73 1.18 -6.07 16.56
CA GLU A 73 2.00 -6.79 15.60
C GLU A 73 1.14 -7.58 14.60
N LYS A 74 0.04 -8.21 15.04
CA LYS A 74 -0.92 -8.87 14.13
C LYS A 74 -1.57 -7.87 13.18
N PHE A 75 -2.01 -6.73 13.71
CA PHE A 75 -2.56 -5.64 12.90
C PHE A 75 -1.53 -5.15 11.86
N ASN A 76 -0.31 -4.82 12.29
CA ASN A 76 0.74 -4.34 11.38
C ASN A 76 1.15 -5.40 10.33
N HIS A 77 1.11 -6.69 10.68
CA HIS A 77 1.30 -7.79 9.72
C HIS A 77 0.20 -7.79 8.66
N ALA A 78 -1.07 -7.75 9.08
CA ALA A 78 -2.23 -7.74 8.18
C ALA A 78 -2.22 -6.49 7.29
N HIS A 79 -1.94 -5.32 7.88
CA HIS A 79 -1.80 -4.04 7.19
C HIS A 79 -0.69 -4.09 6.12
N SER A 80 0.50 -4.57 6.49
CA SER A 80 1.62 -4.74 5.55
C SER A 80 1.32 -5.73 4.44
N SER A 81 0.61 -6.82 4.76
CA SER A 81 0.21 -7.84 3.79
C SER A 81 -0.79 -7.29 2.78
N LEU A 82 -1.77 -6.52 3.24
CA LEU A 82 -2.74 -5.84 2.40
C LEU A 82 -2.06 -4.81 1.49
N ARG A 83 -1.19 -3.97 2.04
CA ARG A 83 -0.37 -3.02 1.26
C ARG A 83 0.44 -3.74 0.18
N CYS A 84 1.09 -4.86 0.52
CA CYS A 84 1.85 -5.66 -0.43
C CYS A 84 0.96 -6.22 -1.55
N VAL A 85 -0.29 -6.60 -1.28
CA VAL A 85 -1.25 -7.00 -2.34
C VAL A 85 -1.59 -5.82 -3.25
N ILE A 86 -1.85 -4.65 -2.68
CA ILE A 86 -2.18 -3.43 -3.42
C ILE A 86 -1.01 -3.03 -4.34
N GLU A 87 0.19 -2.91 -3.78
CA GLU A 87 1.40 -2.54 -4.54
C GLU A 87 1.69 -3.52 -5.69
N ARG A 88 1.57 -4.83 -5.44
CA ARG A 88 1.75 -5.84 -6.48
C ARG A 88 0.70 -5.73 -7.57
N THR A 89 -0.55 -5.46 -7.21
CA THR A 89 -1.65 -5.24 -8.17
C THR A 89 -1.32 -4.07 -9.09
N PHE A 90 -0.92 -2.93 -8.54
CA PHE A 90 -0.47 -1.78 -9.33
C PHE A 90 0.80 -2.08 -10.14
N GLY A 91 1.75 -2.85 -9.59
CA GLY A 91 2.96 -3.27 -10.30
C GLY A 91 2.64 -4.11 -11.54
N VAL A 92 1.76 -5.11 -11.41
CA VAL A 92 1.30 -5.93 -12.54
C VAL A 92 0.56 -5.07 -13.56
N TRP A 93 -0.34 -4.20 -13.10
CA TRP A 93 -1.08 -3.28 -13.95
C TRP A 93 -0.14 -2.39 -14.79
N LYS A 94 0.82 -1.71 -14.15
CA LYS A 94 1.84 -0.89 -14.83
C LYS A 94 2.70 -1.69 -15.80
N ASN A 95 3.07 -2.92 -15.45
CA ASN A 95 3.86 -3.78 -16.33
C ASN A 95 3.07 -4.29 -17.54
N LYS A 96 1.77 -4.55 -17.38
CA LYS A 96 0.89 -5.04 -18.44
C LYS A 96 0.60 -3.96 -19.49
N TRP A 97 0.36 -2.72 -19.06
CA TRP A 97 0.02 -1.62 -19.95
C TRP A 97 1.21 -0.71 -20.23
N ARG A 98 1.91 -0.97 -21.34
CA ARG A 98 3.11 -0.20 -21.77
C ARG A 98 2.88 1.31 -21.85
N ILE A 99 1.66 1.75 -22.19
CA ILE A 99 1.29 3.17 -22.27
C ILE A 99 1.42 3.88 -20.92
N ILE A 100 1.28 3.17 -19.79
CA ILE A 100 1.45 3.74 -18.46
C ILE A 100 2.92 3.98 -18.15
N ARG A 101 3.80 3.08 -18.59
CA ARG A 101 5.26 3.20 -18.38
C ARG A 101 5.87 4.31 -19.23
N ASN A 102 5.39 4.44 -20.46
CA ASN A 102 5.89 5.42 -21.42
C ASN A 102 4.73 6.31 -21.87
N MET A 103 4.19 7.11 -20.95
CA MET A 103 3.06 8.00 -21.23
C MET A 103 3.45 9.05 -22.27
N PRO A 104 2.81 9.08 -23.46
CA PRO A 104 3.04 10.16 -24.42
C PRO A 104 2.60 11.50 -23.84
N SER A 105 3.10 12.60 -24.42
CA SER A 105 2.75 13.96 -23.99
C SER A 105 1.31 14.33 -24.38
N PHE A 106 0.34 13.73 -23.70
CA PHE A 106 -1.06 14.07 -23.79
C PHE A 106 -1.43 15.13 -22.76
N PRO A 107 -2.47 15.95 -23.00
CA PRO A 107 -3.04 16.82 -21.98
C PRO A 107 -3.43 16.04 -20.71
N PHE A 108 -3.32 16.66 -19.53
CA PHE A 108 -3.55 16.00 -18.24
C PHE A 108 -4.89 15.25 -18.14
N HIS A 109 -5.98 15.85 -18.63
CA HIS A 109 -7.29 15.20 -18.65
C HIS A 109 -7.32 13.91 -19.49
N ILE A 110 -6.57 13.85 -20.59
CA ILE A 110 -6.41 12.64 -21.41
C ILE A 110 -5.57 11.59 -20.67
N GLN A 111 -4.52 12.00 -19.96
CA GLN A 111 -3.74 11.08 -19.14
C GLN A 111 -4.60 10.41 -18.07
N ILE A 112 -5.47 11.17 -17.39
CA ILE A 112 -6.45 10.62 -16.43
C ILE A 112 -7.37 9.59 -17.11
N LEU A 113 -7.88 9.90 -18.31
CA LEU A 113 -8.74 8.96 -19.05
C LEU A 113 -8.01 7.67 -19.41
N ILE A 114 -6.73 7.76 -19.84
CA ILE A 114 -5.90 6.59 -20.12
C ILE A 114 -5.72 5.74 -18.85
N ILE A 115 -5.41 6.38 -17.72
CA ILE A 115 -5.26 5.72 -16.42
C ILE A 115 -6.56 5.02 -16.01
N SER A 116 -7.70 5.71 -16.07
CA SER A 116 -9.00 5.14 -15.74
C SER A 116 -9.41 3.99 -16.67
N ALA A 117 -9.21 4.14 -17.98
CA ALA A 117 -9.54 3.11 -18.96
C ALA A 117 -8.70 1.84 -18.77
N THR A 118 -7.39 2.00 -18.55
CA THR A 118 -6.48 0.86 -18.31
C THR A 118 -6.75 0.20 -16.96
N MET A 119 -7.15 0.94 -15.92
CA MET A 119 -7.60 0.36 -14.64
C MET A 119 -8.88 -0.46 -14.81
N ALA A 120 -9.89 0.11 -15.48
CA ALA A 120 -11.16 -0.58 -15.73
C ALA A 120 -10.94 -1.89 -16.52
N LEU A 121 -10.12 -1.83 -17.57
CA LEU A 121 -9.79 -3.01 -18.38
C LEU A 121 -8.99 -4.05 -17.59
N HIS A 122 -8.06 -3.61 -16.72
CA HIS A 122 -7.33 -4.50 -15.84
C HIS A 122 -8.26 -5.24 -14.86
N ASN A 123 -9.19 -4.52 -14.23
CA ASN A 123 -10.18 -5.09 -13.33
C ASN A 123 -11.09 -6.08 -14.07
N PHE A 124 -11.54 -5.72 -15.27
CA PHE A 124 -12.35 -6.60 -16.11
C PHE A 124 -11.63 -7.92 -16.42
N VAL A 125 -10.37 -7.85 -16.87
CA VAL A 125 -9.56 -9.05 -17.13
C VAL A 125 -9.40 -9.87 -15.86
N ARG A 126 -9.14 -9.23 -14.71
CA ARG A 126 -8.95 -9.94 -13.43
C ARG A 126 -10.20 -10.65 -12.92
N LEU A 127 -11.39 -10.13 -13.22
CA LEU A 127 -12.64 -10.78 -12.87
C LEU A 127 -12.93 -12.01 -13.74
N ASN A 128 -12.42 -12.03 -14.97
CA ASN A 128 -12.75 -13.05 -15.98
C ASN A 128 -11.63 -14.06 -16.25
N ASP A 129 -10.39 -13.75 -15.87
CA ASP A 129 -9.21 -14.60 -16.08
C ASP A 129 -8.64 -15.08 -14.73
N ARG A 130 -8.93 -16.33 -14.39
CA ARG A 130 -8.48 -16.98 -13.14
C ARG A 130 -6.98 -17.28 -13.14
N ASP A 131 -6.33 -17.30 -14.29
CA ASP A 131 -4.92 -17.69 -14.48
C ASP A 131 -4.06 -16.54 -15.05
N ASP A 132 -4.34 -15.29 -14.66
CA ASP A 132 -3.56 -14.12 -15.11
C ASP A 132 -2.08 -14.28 -14.72
N ARG A 133 -1.27 -14.70 -15.71
CA ARG A 133 0.16 -15.01 -15.58
C ARG A 133 0.97 -13.87 -14.97
N GLY A 134 0.54 -12.61 -15.15
CA GLY A 134 1.21 -11.45 -14.57
C GLY A 134 1.19 -11.47 -13.03
N PHE A 135 0.07 -11.90 -12.44
CA PHE A 135 -0.06 -12.05 -11.00
C PHE A 135 0.65 -13.30 -10.47
N ILE A 136 0.64 -14.39 -11.23
CA ILE A 136 1.33 -15.64 -10.85
C ILE A 136 2.84 -15.40 -10.75
N ASN A 137 3.44 -14.74 -11.74
CA ASN A 137 4.88 -14.44 -11.73
C ASN A 137 5.24 -13.46 -10.60
N THR A 138 4.44 -12.40 -10.40
CA THR A 138 4.68 -11.43 -9.33
C THR A 138 4.54 -12.05 -7.94
N ASN A 139 3.64 -13.02 -7.75
CA ASN A 139 3.56 -13.79 -6.50
C ASN A 139 4.87 -14.54 -6.21
N ARG A 140 5.45 -15.22 -7.20
CA ARG A 140 6.73 -15.94 -7.05
C ARG A 140 7.88 -14.99 -6.71
N ASP A 141 8.03 -13.90 -7.47
CA ASP A 141 9.09 -12.91 -7.24
C ASP A 141 8.95 -12.22 -5.89
N SER A 142 7.72 -11.98 -5.42
CA SER A 142 7.46 -11.37 -4.12
C SER A 142 7.81 -12.27 -2.94
N ILE A 143 7.62 -13.59 -3.08
CA ILE A 143 8.06 -14.56 -2.07
C ILE A 143 9.58 -14.54 -1.98
N SER A 144 10.28 -14.55 -3.12
CA SER A 144 11.75 -14.48 -3.16
C SER A 144 12.31 -13.14 -2.66
N ARG A 145 11.65 -12.00 -2.94
CA ARG A 145 12.09 -10.68 -2.44
C ARG A 145 11.88 -10.51 -0.93
N ARG A 146 10.84 -11.12 -0.36
CA ARG A 146 10.64 -11.17 1.11
C ARG A 146 11.76 -11.92 1.82
N GLU A 147 12.49 -12.79 1.12
CA GLU A 147 13.65 -13.48 1.66
C GLU A 147 14.93 -12.63 1.60
N HIS A 148 14.98 -11.59 0.76
CA HIS A 148 16.22 -10.89 0.42
C HIS A 148 16.24 -9.38 0.77
N ASN A 149 15.11 -8.69 0.87
CA ASN A 149 15.08 -7.25 1.15
C ASN A 149 15.08 -6.97 2.66
N SER A 150 16.30 -6.82 3.17
CA SER A 150 16.66 -6.17 4.43
C SER A 150 16.85 -4.69 4.12
N GLU A 151 16.00 -3.78 4.61
CA GLU A 151 16.32 -2.35 4.60
C GLU A 151 15.64 -1.62 5.74
N ALA A 152 16.40 -0.67 6.30
CA ALA A 152 16.32 -0.20 7.67
C ALA A 152 15.05 0.58 7.98
N GLY A 153 14.46 0.27 9.14
CA GLY A 153 13.44 1.10 9.76
C GLY A 153 14.03 2.48 10.07
N SER A 154 13.59 3.49 9.35
CA SER A 154 13.90 4.88 9.65
C SER A 154 12.78 5.43 10.54
N SER A 155 13.11 5.63 11.81
CA SER A 155 12.27 6.32 12.79
C SER A 155 12.44 7.84 12.59
N TYR A 156 11.65 8.43 11.71
CA TYR A 156 11.43 9.87 11.71
C TYR A 156 10.17 10.17 12.55
N GLU A 157 10.40 10.61 13.79
CA GLU A 157 9.40 11.32 14.57
C GLU A 157 9.19 12.69 13.94
N GLN A 158 8.15 12.84 13.13
CA GLN A 158 7.55 14.15 12.91
C GLN A 158 6.30 14.30 13.77
N ASN A 159 6.23 15.46 14.41
CA ASN A 159 5.25 15.90 15.39
C ASN A 159 3.83 15.92 14.77
N SER A 160 3.15 14.78 14.79
CA SER A 160 1.89 14.53 14.05
C SER A 160 0.64 14.59 14.94
N GLY A 161 0.78 14.95 16.23
CA GLY A 161 -0.33 14.98 17.18
C GLY A 161 -1.48 15.91 16.77
N SER A 162 -1.19 16.97 16.02
CA SER A 162 -2.18 17.98 15.60
C SER A 162 -3.12 17.51 14.47
N LEU A 163 -2.73 16.51 13.67
CA LEU A 163 -3.52 16.01 12.53
C LEU A 163 -4.15 14.65 12.78
N THR A 164 -3.99 14.09 13.98
CA THR A 164 -4.53 12.77 14.30
C THR A 164 -6.00 12.86 14.65
N ASP A 165 -6.84 12.18 13.89
CA ASP A 165 -8.26 12.07 14.17
C ASP A 165 -8.51 10.96 15.21
N PRO A 166 -9.11 11.28 16.37
CA PRO A 166 -9.38 10.28 17.41
C PRO A 166 -10.29 9.14 16.94
N THR A 167 -11.21 9.38 15.99
CA THR A 167 -12.13 8.36 15.48
C THR A 167 -11.38 7.27 14.72
N MET A 168 -10.36 7.65 13.95
CA MET A 168 -9.53 6.71 13.20
C MET A 168 -8.62 5.89 14.10
N VAL A 169 -8.18 6.46 15.22
CA VAL A 169 -7.46 5.71 16.26
C VAL A 169 -8.35 4.63 16.88
N VAL A 170 -9.59 4.98 17.25
CA VAL A 170 -10.56 4.02 17.80
C VAL A 170 -10.89 2.93 16.78
N LEU A 171 -11.10 3.30 15.51
CA LEU A 171 -11.34 2.35 14.43
C LEU A 171 -10.18 1.36 14.27
N ARG A 172 -8.94 1.85 14.23
CA ARG A 172 -7.75 1.00 14.12
C ARG A 172 -7.67 0.01 15.28
N ASP A 173 -7.87 0.49 16.50
CA ASP A 173 -7.79 -0.33 17.70
C ASP A 173 -8.90 -1.39 17.74
N SER A 174 -10.12 -1.05 17.32
CA SER A 174 -11.21 -2.02 17.16
C SER A 174 -10.90 -3.10 16.12
N ILE A 175 -10.31 -2.74 14.98
CA ILE A 175 -9.87 -3.71 13.97
C ILE A 175 -8.76 -4.61 14.52
N ALA A 176 -7.79 -4.03 15.25
CA ALA A 176 -6.70 -4.79 15.86
C ALA A 176 -7.21 -5.81 16.89
N ASP A 177 -8.21 -5.44 17.69
CA ASP A 177 -8.84 -6.33 18.67
C ASP A 177 -9.64 -7.44 17.98
N SER A 178 -10.38 -7.13 16.91
CA SER A 178 -11.10 -8.14 16.10
C SER A 178 -10.15 -9.17 15.50
N ILE A 179 -9.09 -8.72 14.82
CA ILE A 179 -8.08 -9.61 14.20
C ILE A 179 -7.39 -10.49 15.26
N TRP A 180 -7.22 -9.96 16.48
CA TRP A 180 -6.65 -10.70 17.59
C TRP A 180 -7.59 -11.79 18.10
N GLY A 181 -8.88 -11.47 18.28
CA GLY A 181 -9.93 -12.37 18.77
C GLY A 181 -10.29 -13.51 17.82
N ASP A 182 -10.23 -13.29 16.50
CA ASP A 182 -10.56 -14.31 15.49
C ASP A 182 -9.57 -15.49 15.42
N ASN A 183 -8.45 -15.42 16.14
CA ASN A 183 -7.34 -16.40 16.08
C ASN A 183 -7.02 -17.05 17.43
N ASN A 184 -7.92 -16.98 18.41
CA ASN A 184 -7.74 -17.54 19.75
C ASN A 184 -9.02 -18.26 20.22
#